data_AF-A0A1H5XNG4-F1
#
_entry.id   AF-A0A1H5XNG4-F1
#
_cell.length_a   1.000
_cell.length_b   1.000
_cell.length_c   1.000
_cell.angle_alpha   90.00
_cell.angle_beta   90.00
_cell.angle_gamma   90.00
#
_symmetry.space_group_name_H-M   'P 1'
#
loop_
_entity.id
_entity.type
_entity.pdbx_description
1 polymer ?
#
loop_
_entity_poly.entity_id
_entity_poly.type
_entity_poly.pdbx_seq_one_letter_code
_entity_poly.pdbx_strand_id
1 'polypeptide(L)'
;MNPWKFAAFIEVDKEYKVKGLNIWNFYWHCSDRKIEVISPIEGHIYLFNEYEISDGDKKVNFVAGEFSNGKVGIFTKDDLYERSF
;
A
#
# COMPACT_ATOMS: atom_id res chain seq x y z
N MET A 1 11.72 10.23 -8.09
CA MET A 1 11.91 9.27 -6.98
C MET A 1 10.58 8.62 -6.70
N ASN A 2 10.56 7.32 -6.48
CA ASN A 2 9.36 6.61 -6.11
C ASN A 2 8.97 6.97 -4.66
N PRO A 3 7.80 7.58 -4.40
CA PRO A 3 7.40 7.99 -3.05
C PRO A 3 6.93 6.81 -2.19
N TRP A 4 6.74 5.63 -2.79
CA TRP A 4 6.22 4.45 -2.12
C TRP A 4 7.32 3.75 -1.31
N LYS A 5 7.09 3.64 0.00
CA LYS A 5 7.99 2.97 0.94
C LYS A 5 7.30 1.77 1.56
N PHE A 6 8.06 0.72 1.80
CA PHE A 6 7.56 -0.45 2.51
C PHE A 6 7.09 -0.05 3.90
N ALA A 7 5.85 -0.39 4.22
CA ALA A 7 5.23 -0.09 5.50
C ALA A 7 5.18 -1.33 6.39
N ALA A 8 4.66 -2.45 5.87
CA ALA A 8 4.55 -3.69 6.63
C ALA A 8 4.27 -4.90 5.73
N PHE A 9 4.54 -6.09 6.27
CA PHE A 9 3.87 -7.32 5.85
C PHE A 9 2.63 -7.51 6.70
N ILE A 10 1.51 -7.82 6.07
CA ILE A 10 0.23 -8.07 6.74
C ILE A 10 -0.25 -9.48 6.45
N GLU A 11 -1.08 -9.98 7.36
CA GLU A 11 -1.86 -11.20 7.18
C GLU A 11 -3.25 -10.81 6.65
N VAL A 12 -3.84 -11.65 5.81
CA VAL A 12 -5.22 -11.47 5.34
C VAL A 12 -6.17 -11.51 6.54
N ASP A 13 -7.19 -10.66 6.52
CA ASP A 13 -8.24 -10.50 7.55
C ASP A 13 -7.76 -10.02 8.95
N LYS A 14 -6.46 -9.79 9.13
CA LYS A 14 -5.92 -9.19 10.36
C LYS A 14 -5.91 -7.68 10.24
N GLU A 15 -6.47 -6.99 11.24
CA GLU A 15 -6.57 -5.52 11.24
C GLU A 15 -5.23 -4.86 10.87
N TYR A 16 -5.29 -3.98 9.86
CA TYR A 16 -4.17 -3.13 9.50
C TYR A 16 -4.69 -1.76 9.05
N LYS A 17 -4.12 -0.70 9.63
CA LYS A 17 -4.60 0.67 9.44
C LYS A 17 -3.62 1.51 8.61
N VAL A 18 -4.12 2.13 7.54
CA VAL A 18 -3.37 3.14 6.78
C VAL A 18 -4.01 4.50 7.04
N LYS A 19 -3.22 5.45 7.55
CA LYS A 19 -3.68 6.78 7.98
C LYS A 19 -4.94 6.72 8.88
N GLY A 20 -5.03 5.72 9.76
CA GLY A 20 -6.13 5.52 10.71
C GLY A 20 -7.32 4.68 10.20
N LEU A 21 -7.41 4.39 8.90
CA LEU A 21 -8.48 3.59 8.32
C LEU A 21 -8.07 2.12 8.24
N ASN A 22 -8.87 1.21 8.81
CA ASN A 22 -8.64 -0.23 8.66
C ASN A 22 -8.96 -0.64 7.23
N ILE A 23 -7.95 -1.07 6.47
CA ILE A 23 -8.08 -1.29 5.03
C ILE A 23 -9.10 -2.39 4.70
N TRP A 24 -9.27 -3.38 5.56
CA TRP A 24 -10.20 -4.49 5.34
C TRP A 24 -11.68 -4.13 5.48
N ASN A 25 -11.99 -2.97 6.07
CA ASN A 25 -13.37 -2.51 6.25
C ASN A 25 -13.92 -1.79 5.00
N PHE A 26 -13.09 -1.60 3.96
CA PHE A 26 -13.44 -0.83 2.78
C PHE A 26 -13.21 -1.63 1.50
N TYR A 27 -13.91 -1.23 0.44
CA TYR A 27 -13.64 -1.77 -0.89
C TYR A 27 -12.34 -1.18 -1.44
N TRP A 28 -11.43 -2.05 -1.89
CA TRP A 28 -10.15 -1.63 -2.48
C TRP A 28 -10.34 -1.35 -3.97
N HIS A 29 -10.43 -0.07 -4.32
CA HIS A 29 -10.47 0.34 -5.72
C HIS A 29 -9.07 0.20 -6.34
N CYS A 30 -8.88 -0.84 -7.14
CA CYS A 30 -7.65 -1.04 -7.90
C CYS A 30 -7.56 0.03 -9.00
N SER A 31 -6.41 0.73 -9.07
CA SER A 31 -6.10 1.53 -10.25
C SER A 31 -5.48 0.66 -11.34
N ASP A 32 -5.55 1.10 -12.60
CA ASP A 32 -4.87 0.44 -13.73
C ASP A 32 -3.35 0.67 -13.74
N ARG A 33 -2.80 1.33 -12.70
CA ARG A 33 -1.37 1.68 -12.61
C ARG A 33 -0.59 0.57 -11.92
N LYS A 34 0.51 0.18 -12.56
CA LYS A 34 1.56 -0.65 -11.96
C LYS A 34 2.61 0.25 -11.33
N ILE A 35 2.87 0.03 -10.06
CA ILE A 35 3.87 0.72 -9.27
C ILE A 35 5.05 -0.21 -9.04
N GLU A 36 6.22 0.22 -9.47
CA GLU A 36 7.48 -0.42 -9.08
C GLU A 36 7.67 -0.27 -7.58
N VAL A 37 7.99 -1.34 -6.88
CA VAL A 37 8.34 -1.31 -5.46
C VAL A 37 9.54 -2.21 -5.21
N ILE A 38 10.38 -1.86 -4.24
CA ILE A 38 11.55 -2.65 -3.89
C ILE A 38 11.20 -3.53 -2.70
N SER A 39 11.43 -4.85 -2.84
CA SER A 39 11.24 -5.80 -1.75
C SER A 39 12.18 -5.46 -0.59
N PRO A 40 11.66 -5.40 0.65
CA PRO A 40 12.49 -5.16 1.83
C PRO A 40 13.35 -6.38 2.21
N ILE A 41 13.08 -7.56 1.63
CA ILE A 41 13.79 -8.80 1.95
C ILE A 41 15.00 -8.98 1.02
N GLU A 42 14.76 -8.94 -0.29
CA GLU A 42 15.74 -9.35 -1.31
C GLU A 42 16.26 -8.18 -2.16
N GLY A 43 15.66 -6.98 -2.03
CA GLY A 43 15.99 -5.84 -2.87
C GLY A 43 15.50 -5.95 -4.32
N HIS A 44 14.79 -7.03 -4.68
CA HIS A 44 14.18 -7.22 -5.99
C HIS A 44 13.07 -6.19 -6.26
N ILE A 45 12.93 -5.79 -7.52
CA ILE A 45 11.86 -4.88 -7.98
C ILE A 45 10.62 -5.72 -8.32
N TYR A 46 9.48 -5.30 -7.79
CA TYR A 46 8.16 -5.87 -8.06
C TYR A 46 7.24 -4.80 -8.67
N LEU A 47 6.28 -5.23 -9.50
CA LEU A 47 5.24 -4.37 -10.05
C LEU A 47 3.89 -4.70 -9.42
N PHE A 48 3.46 -3.86 -8.49
CA PHE A 48 2.20 -4.04 -7.75
C PHE A 48 1.16 -2.97 -8.10
N ASN A 49 -0.09 -3.25 -7.78
CA ASN A 49 -1.18 -2.31 -8.04
C ASN A 49 -1.28 -1.29 -6.91
N GLU A 50 -1.59 -0.05 -7.27
CA GLU A 50 -2.09 0.95 -6.34
C GLU A 50 -3.59 0.74 -6.10
N TYR A 51 -3.99 0.79 -4.83
CA TYR A 51 -5.37 0.70 -4.39
C TYR A 51 -5.77 1.99 -3.66
N GLU A 52 -7.04 2.36 -3.79
CA GLU A 52 -7.68 3.44 -3.04
C GLU A 52 -8.78 2.87 -2.14
N ILE A 53 -8.84 3.35 -0.89
CA ILE A 53 -9.98 3.18 0.01
C ILE A 53 -10.49 4.55 0.44
N SER A 54 -11.76 4.62 0.82
CA SER A 54 -12.38 5.85 1.31
C SER A 54 -13.47 5.57 2.33
N ASP A 55 -13.57 6.43 3.35
CA ASP A 55 -14.68 6.48 4.31
C ASP A 55 -15.72 7.55 3.98
N GLY A 56 -15.61 8.20 2.81
CA GLY A 56 -16.45 9.31 2.37
C GLY A 56 -15.80 10.68 2.55
N ASP A 57 -15.17 10.92 3.70
CA ASP A 57 -14.51 12.20 4.01
C ASP A 57 -13.02 12.19 3.65
N LYS A 58 -12.40 11.01 3.68
CA LYS A 58 -10.98 10.80 3.45
C LYS A 58 -10.76 9.76 2.37
N LYS A 59 -9.72 9.97 1.57
CA LYS A 59 -9.17 8.99 0.64
C LYS A 59 -7.77 8.60 1.06
N VAL A 60 -7.46 7.32 0.96
CA VAL A 60 -6.16 6.77 1.30
C VAL A 60 -5.74 5.84 0.18
N ASN A 61 -4.55 6.08 -0.36
CA ASN A 61 -3.92 5.21 -1.35
C ASN A 61 -2.80 4.39 -0.70
N PHE A 62 -2.69 3.14 -1.11
CA PHE A 62 -1.59 2.25 -0.75
C PHE A 62 -1.33 1.27 -1.89
N VAL A 63 -0.11 0.78 -1.98
CA VAL A 63 0.24 -0.30 -2.91
C VAL A 63 0.27 -1.60 -2.14
N ALA A 64 -0.32 -2.64 -2.73
CA ALA A 64 -0.39 -3.96 -2.12
C ALA A 64 -0.02 -5.05 -3.14
N GLY A 65 0.68 -6.07 -2.67
CA GLY A 65 1.00 -7.24 -3.47
C GLY A 65 1.39 -8.42 -2.59
N GLU A 66 1.01 -9.61 -3.01
CA GLU A 66 1.38 -10.85 -2.34
C GLU A 66 2.84 -11.20 -2.66
N PHE A 67 3.60 -11.47 -1.61
CA PHE A 67 4.89 -12.14 -1.67
C PHE A 67 4.72 -13.63 -1.40
N SER A 68 5.77 -14.43 -1.58
CA SER A 68 5.75 -15.86 -1.29
C SER A 68 5.23 -16.15 0.13
N ASN A 69 4.36 -17.18 0.25
CA ASN A 69 3.78 -17.71 1.49
C ASN A 69 2.64 -16.88 2.13
N GLY A 70 1.76 -16.26 1.34
CA GLY A 70 0.54 -15.64 1.86
C GLY A 70 0.75 -14.35 2.65
N LYS A 71 1.94 -13.73 2.52
CA LYS A 71 2.25 -12.44 3.12
C LYS A 71 1.99 -11.33 2.11
N VAL A 72 1.08 -10.42 2.44
CA VAL A 72 0.82 -9.25 1.60
C VAL A 72 1.74 -8.11 2.07
N GLY A 73 2.55 -7.57 1.17
CA GLY A 73 3.33 -6.38 1.47
C GLY A 73 2.51 -5.13 1.16
N ILE A 74 2.54 -4.18 2.10
CA ILE A 74 1.89 -2.87 1.97
C ILE A 74 2.96 -1.80 1.84
N PHE A 75 2.75 -0.87 0.91
CA PHE A 75 3.58 0.31 0.70
C PHE A 75 2.73 1.57 0.76
N THR A 76 3.24 2.58 1.45
CA THR A 76 2.56 3.88 1.63
C THR A 76 3.46 5.01 1.14
N LYS A 77 2.86 6.14 0.75
CA LYS A 77 3.63 7.35 0.45
C LYS A 77 4.24 7.88 1.75
N ASP A 78 5.45 8.42 1.64
CA ASP A 78 6.04 9.21 2.73
C ASP A 78 5.23 10.50 2.93
N ASP A 79 4.83 10.81 4.16
CA ASP A 79 4.07 12.01 4.49
C ASP A 79 4.87 13.30 4.16
N LEU A 80 6.20 13.23 4.10
CA LEU A 80 7.06 14.34 3.65
C LEU A 80 6.89 14.66 2.16
N TYR A 81 6.43 13.69 1.36
CA TYR A 81 6.16 13.90 -0.08
C TYR A 81 4.85 14.65 -0.32
N GLU A 82 3.89 14.54 0.60
CA GLU A 82 2.58 15.22 0.48
C GLU A 82 2.63 16.71 0.84
N ARG A 83 3.68 17.17 1.52
CA ARG A 83 3.86 18.58 1.94
C ARG A 83 4.69 19.43 0.97
N SER A 84 5.12 18.86 -0.15
CA SER A 84 5.95 19.53 -1.15
C SER A 84 5.11 19.98 -2.35
N PHE A 85 4.12 20.84 -2.14
CA PHE A 85 3.37 21.54 -3.19
C PHE A 85 2.99 22.95 -2.72
#